data_AF-A0A1F5DEN3-F1
#
_entry.id   AF-A0A1F5DEN3-F1
#
_cell.length_a   1.000
_cell.length_b   1.000
_cell.length_c   1.000
_cell.angle_alpha   90.00
_cell.angle_beta   90.00
_cell.angle_gamma   90.00
#
_symmetry.space_group_name_H-M   'P 1'
#
loop_
_entity.id
_entity.type
_entity.pdbx_description
1 polymer ?
#
loop_
_entity_poly.entity_id
_entity_poly.type
_entity_poly.pdbx_seq_one_letter_code
_entity_poly.pdbx_strand_id
1 'polypeptide(L)' 'MDRGRLEKRKRREGLGLAKEKACRNCRFISMGNICPNCKSTNLSYDWSGLIVIIDPEKSEIGKKIDAKSSGKYAIRVR' A
#
# COMPACT_ATOMS: atom_id res chain seq x y z
N MET A 1 8.20 37.50 -2.71
CA MET A 1 7.80 36.08 -2.86
C MET A 1 9.02 35.31 -3.36
N ASP A 2 9.71 34.58 -2.49
CA ASP A 2 10.98 33.91 -2.82
C ASP A 2 10.81 32.74 -3.79
N ARG A 3 11.48 32.83 -4.94
CA ARG A 3 11.54 31.76 -5.97
C ARG A 3 12.01 30.42 -5.39
N GLY A 4 12.85 30.44 -4.35
CA GLY A 4 13.34 29.23 -3.66
C GLY A 4 12.26 28.42 -2.93
N ARG A 5 11.13 29.03 -2.53
CA ARG A 5 10.00 28.30 -1.91
C ARG A 5 9.16 27.55 -2.95
N LEU A 6 9.08 28.09 -4.18
CA LEU A 6 8.39 27.47 -5.30
C LEU A 6 9.17 26.26 -5.84
N GLU A 7 10.50 26.35 -5.92
CA GLU A 7 11.34 25.23 -6.36
C GLU A 7 11.38 24.08 -5.35
N LYS A 8 11.35 24.38 -4.04
CA LYS A 8 11.21 23.33 -3.00
C LYS A 8 9.86 22.61 -3.07
N ARG A 9 8.77 23.29 -3.47
CA ARG A 9 7.46 22.66 -3.72
C ARG A 9 7.50 21.77 -4.98
N LYS A 10 8.04 22.29 -6.09
CA LYS A 10 8.21 21.53 -7.34
C LYS A 10 9.13 20.31 -7.21
N ARG A 11 10.21 20.37 -6.41
CA ARG A 11 11.08 19.20 -6.17
C ARG A 11 10.38 18.08 -5.39
N ARG A 12 9.39 18.40 -4.54
CA ARG A 12 8.56 17.40 -3.86
C ARG A 12 7.39 16.91 -4.73
N GLU A 13 6.87 17.75 -5.60
CA GLU A 13 5.76 17.41 -6.51
C GLU A 13 6.23 16.68 -7.79
N GLY A 14 7.50 16.80 -8.18
CA GLY A 14 8.08 16.21 -9.40
C GLY A 14 8.77 14.85 -9.24
N LEU A 15 8.91 14.34 -8.02
CA LEU A 15 9.28 12.94 -7.76
C LEU A 15 8.01 12.22 -7.33
N GLY A 16 7.18 11.84 -8.30
CA GLY A 16 6.05 10.94 -8.08
C GLY A 16 6.55 9.56 -7.65
N LEU A 17 7.08 9.45 -6.44
CA LEU A 17 7.36 8.18 -5.79
C LEU A 17 5.99 7.53 -5.62
N ALA A 18 5.66 6.56 -6.47
CA ALA A 18 4.39 5.87 -6.39
C ALA A 18 4.24 5.34 -4.95
N LYS A 19 3.34 5.97 -4.17
CA LYS A 19 3.19 5.66 -2.76
C LYS A 19 2.41 4.36 -2.62
N GLU A 20 2.85 3.51 -1.70
CA GLU A 20 2.15 2.29 -1.33
C GLU A 20 0.72 2.61 -0.85
N LYS A 21 -0.26 1.92 -1.42
CA LYS A 21 -1.66 1.98 -1.03
C LYS A 21 -2.09 0.60 -0.53
N ALA A 22 -2.91 0.56 0.51
CA ALA A 22 -3.54 -0.66 0.97
C ALA A 22 -4.98 -0.76 0.42
N CYS A 23 -5.36 -1.93 -0.07
CA CYS A 23 -6.74 -2.19 -0.47
C CYS A 23 -7.66 -2.23 0.76
N ARG A 24 -8.77 -1.49 0.74
CA ARG A 24 -9.77 -1.54 1.83
C ARG A 24 -10.49 -2.89 1.93
N ASN A 25 -10.55 -3.65 0.83
CA ASN A 25 -11.25 -4.93 0.78
C ASN A 25 -10.41 -6.10 1.31
N CYS A 26 -9.16 -6.23 0.85
CA CYS A 26 -8.32 -7.38 1.19
C CYS A 26 -6.99 -7.02 1.86
N ARG A 27 -6.78 -5.74 2.19
CA ARG A 27 -5.60 -5.22 2.92
C ARG A 27 -4.26 -5.33 2.18
N PHE A 28 -4.22 -5.89 0.97
CA PHE A 28 -3.00 -6.01 0.17
C PHE A 28 -2.44 -4.63 -0.17
N ILE A 29 -1.12 -4.46 -0.01
CA ILE A 29 -0.40 -3.22 -0.27
C ILE A 29 0.23 -3.29 -1.67
N SER A 30 -0.06 -2.31 -2.52
CA SER A 30 0.52 -2.19 -3.87
C SER A 30 0.72 -0.73 -4.28
N MET A 31 1.43 -0.51 -5.39
CA MET A 31 1.74 0.84 -5.92
C MET A 31 0.77 1.30 -7.01
N GLY A 32 -0.26 0.50 -7.34
CA GLY A 32 -1.20 0.74 -8.43
C GLY A 32 -2.55 1.32 -8.00
N ASN A 33 -3.41 1.63 -8.97
CA ASN A 33 -4.80 2.07 -8.74
C ASN A 33 -5.80 0.92 -8.68
N ILE A 34 -5.35 -0.32 -8.96
CA ILE A 34 -6.14 -1.54 -8.91
C ILE A 34 -5.39 -2.53 -8.02
N CYS A 35 -6.10 -3.13 -7.07
CA CYS A 35 -5.55 -4.15 -6.21
C CYS A 35 -5.18 -5.39 -7.05
N PRO A 36 -3.91 -5.85 -7.07
CA PRO A 36 -3.53 -7.01 -7.87
C PRO A 36 -4.21 -8.30 -7.39
N ASN A 37 -4.51 -8.37 -6.09
CA ASN A 37 -5.06 -9.55 -5.41
C ASN A 37 -6.58 -9.71 -5.60
N CYS A 38 -7.37 -8.63 -5.45
CA CYS A 38 -8.85 -8.72 -5.54
C CYS A 38 -9.49 -7.84 -6.62
N LYS A 39 -8.68 -7.14 -7.44
CA LYS A 39 -9.12 -6.24 -8.53
C LYS A 39 -9.98 -5.04 -8.10
N SER A 40 -10.17 -4.82 -6.80
CA SER A 40 -10.80 -3.60 -6.27
C SER A 40 -9.99 -2.35 -6.62
N THR A 41 -10.67 -1.27 -6.96
CA THR A 41 -10.11 0.09 -7.11
C THR A 41 -10.16 0.89 -5.80
N ASN A 42 -10.73 0.32 -4.73
CA ASN A 42 -10.84 0.95 -3.42
C ASN A 42 -9.55 0.77 -2.61
N LEU A 43 -8.54 1.58 -2.90
CA LEU A 43 -7.27 1.61 -2.18
C LEU A 43 -7.09 2.93 -1.41
N SER A 44 -6.37 2.87 -0.29
CA SER A 44 -6.07 4.03 0.57
C SER A 44 -4.59 4.20 0.80
N TYR A 45 -4.13 5.45 0.88
CA TYR A 45 -2.80 5.81 1.38
C TYR A 45 -2.74 5.85 2.91
N ASP A 46 -3.88 5.96 3.59
CA ASP A 46 -3.94 5.92 5.06
C ASP A 46 -4.13 4.48 5.51
N TRP A 47 -3.02 3.87 5.86
CA TRP A 47 -2.98 2.53 6.44
C TRP A 47 -1.84 2.46 7.46
N SER A 48 -1.91 1.48 8.35
CA SER A 48 -0.92 1.30 9.41
C SER A 48 -0.75 -0.17 9.77
N GLY A 49 0.46 -0.51 10.25
CA GLY A 49 0.90 -1.87 10.51
C GLY A 49 1.23 -2.61 9.22
N LEU A 50 2.36 -3.31 9.18
CA LEU A 50 2.86 -4.05 8.03
C LEU A 50 3.01 -5.53 8.38
N ILE A 51 2.42 -6.39 7.55
CA ILE A 51 2.66 -7.84 7.56
C ILE A 51 3.24 -8.21 6.21
N VAL A 52 4.30 -9.00 6.21
CA VAL A 52 4.88 -9.59 5.00
C VAL A 52 4.65 -11.09 5.02
N ILE A 53 3.86 -11.59 4.08
CA ILE A 53 3.60 -13.02 3.91
C ILE A 53 4.49 -13.55 2.78
N ILE A 54 5.38 -14.48 3.11
CA ILE A 54 6.28 -15.13 2.15
C ILE A 54 5.59 -16.36 1.54
N ASP A 55 5.04 -17.22 2.38
CA ASP A 55 4.32 -18.44 1.99
C ASP A 55 3.00 -18.47 2.77
N PRO A 56 1.84 -18.22 2.13
CA PRO A 56 0.55 -18.21 2.80
C PRO A 56 0.14 -19.56 3.41
N GLU A 57 0.53 -20.67 2.80
CA GLU A 57 0.14 -22.02 3.26
C GLU A 57 0.95 -22.46 4.49
N LYS A 58 2.19 -21.98 4.60
CA LYS A 58 3.07 -22.27 5.76
C LYS A 58 3.02 -21.19 6.84
N SER A 59 2.46 -20.01 6.57
CA SER A 59 2.40 -18.91 7.53
C SER A 59 1.16 -19.00 8.41
N GLU A 60 1.35 -19.20 9.71
CA GLU A 60 0.27 -19.13 10.71
C GLU A 60 -0.40 -17.73 10.72
N ILE A 61 0.41 -16.67 10.53
CA ILE A 61 -0.11 -15.30 10.40
C ILE A 61 -0.88 -15.15 9.09
N GLY A 62 -0.37 -15.70 7.98
CA GLY A 62 -1.03 -15.69 6.67
C GLY A 62 -2.42 -16.33 6.72
N LYS A 63 -2.54 -17.49 7.36
CA LYS A 63 -3.82 -18.17 7.62
C LYS A 63 -4.76 -17.31 8.44
N LYS A 64 -4.29 -16.73 9.55
CA LYS A 64 -5.10 -15.88 10.43
C LYS A 64 -5.68 -14.63 9.76
N ILE A 65 -5.00 -14.10 8.74
CA ILE A 65 -5.47 -12.91 8.01
C ILE A 65 -6.17 -13.24 6.69
N ASP A 66 -6.36 -14.52 6.39
CA ASP A 66 -6.85 -15.04 5.11
C ASP A 66 -6.05 -14.50 3.90
N ALA A 67 -4.72 -14.53 4.01
CA ALA A 67 -3.83 -14.11 2.93
C ALA A 67 -3.91 -15.10 1.77
N LYS A 68 -4.42 -14.66 0.63
CA LYS A 68 -4.52 -15.49 -0.59
C LYS A 68 -3.24 -15.54 -1.43
N SER A 69 -2.27 -14.68 -1.16
CA SER A 69 -1.05 -14.57 -1.95
C SER A 69 0.10 -14.06 -1.10
N SER A 70 1.34 -14.33 -1.54
CA SER A 70 2.52 -13.71 -0.94
C SER A 70 2.52 -12.20 -1.23
N GLY A 71 3.07 -11.44 -0.29
CA GLY A 71 3.17 -9.99 -0.41
C GLY A 71 2.97 -9.25 0.89
N LYS A 72 2.77 -7.93 0.75
CA LYS A 72 2.60 -7.00 1.87
C LYS A 72 1.12 -6.77 2.15
N TYR A 73 0.74 -6.80 3.42
CA TYR A 73 -0.60 -6.54 3.89
C TYR A 73 -0.59 -5.49 5.01
N ALA A 74 -1.58 -4.61 5.01
CA ALA A 74 -1.80 -3.66 6.09
C ALA A 74 -2.61 -4.31 7.23
N ILE A 75 -2.37 -3.91 8.47
CA ILE A 75 -3.21 -4.34 9.61
C ILE A 75 -4.51 -3.51 9.62
N ARG A 76 -4.39 -2.20 9.48
CA ARG A 76 -5.51 -1.25 9.46
C ARG A 76 -5.45 -0.38 8.21
N VAL A 77 -6.59 -0.18 7.55
CA VAL A 77 -6.78 0.70 6.40
C VAL A 77 -7.90 1.69 6.73
N ARG A 78 -7.70 2.98 6.46
CA ARG A 78 -8.68 4.06 6.68
C ARG A 78 -9.13 4.62 5.34
#